data_AF-A0AAW9EHA4-F1
#
_entry.id   AF-A0AAW9EHA4-F1
#
_cell.length_a   1.000
_cell.length_b   1.000
_cell.length_c   1.000
_cell.angle_alpha   90.00
_cell.angle_beta   90.00
_cell.angle_gamma   90.00
#
_symmetry.space_group_name_H-M   'P 1'
#
loop_
_entity.id
_entity.type
_entity.pdbx_description
1 polymer ?
#
loop_
_entity_poly.entity_id
_entity_poly.type
_entity_poly.pdbx_seq_one_letter_code
_entity_poly.pdbx_strand_id
1 'polypeptide(L)' 'DMRNHYEYEVGHFENALEIPADTFRDQLPKAVEMMQAHKDKKIVMYCTGGIRCEKASAWMKHNGFSKVWHIEGGIIE' A
#
# COMPACT_ATOMS: atom_id res chain seq x y z
N ASP A 1 -3.01 2.23 2.61
CA ASP A 1 -2.64 1.36 3.73
C ASP A 1 -2.50 -0.06 3.19
N MET A 2 -1.35 -0.69 3.37
CA MET A 2 -1.09 -2.07 2.93
C MET A 2 -1.19 -3.07 4.10
N ARG A 3 -1.80 -2.66 5.21
CA ARG A 3 -2.15 -3.54 6.32
C ARG A 3 -3.44 -4.31 6.04
N ASN A 4 -3.77 -5.28 6.87
CA ASN A 4 -5.02 -6.02 6.76
C ASN A 4 -6.20 -5.15 7.23
N HIS A 5 -7.42 -5.52 6.82
CA HIS A 5 -8.65 -4.78 7.16
C HIS A 5 -8.78 -4.47 8.66
N TYR A 6 -8.57 -5.46 9.53
CA TYR A 6 -8.68 -5.24 10.98
C TYR A 6 -7.65 -4.24 11.52
N GLU A 7 -6.45 -4.14 10.94
CA GLU A 7 -5.42 -3.19 11.38
C GLU A 7 -5.79 -1.76 10.96
N TYR A 8 -6.44 -1.61 9.81
CA TYR A 8 -6.94 -0.34 9.30
C TYR A 8 -8.12 0.18 10.15
N GLU A 9 -9.06 -0.71 10.49
CA GLU A 9 -10.24 -0.37 11.31
C GLU A 9 -9.88 0.06 12.74
N VAL A 10 -8.85 -0.55 13.34
CA VAL A 10 -8.34 -0.14 14.67
C VAL A 10 -7.77 1.29 14.64
N GLY A 11 -7.25 1.72 13.50
CA GLY A 11 -6.77 3.08 13.29
C GLY A 11 -5.84 3.18 12.09
N HIS A 12 -5.88 4.31 11.40
CA HIS A 12 -5.11 4.57 10.18
C HIS A 12 -4.79 6.08 10.08
N PHE A 13 -3.82 6.42 9.23
CA PHE A 13 -3.55 7.84 8.92
C PHE A 13 -4.77 8.48 8.25
N GLU A 14 -5.03 9.73 8.57
CA GLU A 14 -6.13 10.50 7.98
C GLU A 14 -6.06 10.46 6.44
N ASN A 15 -7.19 10.20 5.79
CA ASN A 15 -7.33 10.06 4.34
C ASN A 15 -6.55 8.89 3.70
N ALA A 16 -6.00 7.96 4.49
CA ALA A 16 -5.40 6.75 3.95
C ALA A 16 -6.49 5.88 3.29
N LEU A 17 -6.20 5.36 2.10
CA LEU A 17 -7.06 4.38 1.44
C LEU A 17 -6.73 2.98 1.94
N GLU A 18 -7.74 2.21 2.33
CA GLU A 18 -7.61 0.78 2.56
C GLU A 18 -7.54 0.01 1.22
N ILE A 19 -6.72 -1.04 1.15
CA ILE A 19 -6.78 -2.03 0.06
C ILE A 19 -7.54 -3.26 0.57
N PRO A 20 -8.84 -3.41 0.24
CA PRO A 20 -9.71 -4.41 0.85
C PRO A 20 -9.37 -5.82 0.35
N ALA A 21 -8.61 -6.58 1.12
CA ALA A 21 -8.33 -7.99 0.85
C ALA A 21 -7.94 -8.75 2.13
N ASP A 22 -8.22 -10.05 2.14
CA ASP A 22 -7.97 -10.92 3.29
C ASP A 22 -6.50 -11.37 3.39
N THR A 23 -5.78 -11.38 2.26
CA THR A 23 -4.37 -11.76 2.21
C THR A 23 -3.53 -10.72 1.49
N PHE A 24 -2.26 -10.60 1.88
CA PHE A 24 -1.31 -9.71 1.21
C PHE A 24 -1.15 -10.05 -0.29
N ARG A 25 -1.23 -11.34 -0.65
CA ARG A 25 -1.14 -11.77 -2.05
C ARG A 25 -2.29 -11.18 -2.88
N ASP A 26 -3.48 -11.10 -2.31
CA ASP A 26 -4.67 -10.55 -2.97
C ASP A 26 -4.67 -9.01 -2.98
N GLN A 27 -4.00 -8.38 -2.01
CA GLN A 27 -3.83 -6.92 -1.98
C GLN A 27 -2.98 -6.41 -3.15
N LEU A 28 -1.98 -7.17 -3.60
CA LEU A 28 -1.07 -6.74 -4.67
C LEU A 28 -1.78 -6.39 -6.00
N PRO A 29 -2.59 -7.27 -6.62
CA PRO A 29 -3.32 -6.94 -7.83
C PRO A 29 -4.38 -5.85 -7.59
N LYS A 30 -5.06 -5.86 -6.43
CA LYS A 30 -6.07 -4.85 -6.07
C LYS A 30 -5.49 -3.45 -5.94
N ALA A 31 -4.30 -3.31 -5.34
CA ALA A 31 -3.63 -2.02 -5.23
C ALA A 31 -3.31 -1.41 -6.61
N VAL A 32 -2.90 -2.25 -7.57
CA VAL A 32 -2.67 -1.84 -8.96
C VAL A 32 -3.97 -1.38 -9.61
N GLU A 33 -5.04 -2.18 -9.49
CA GLU A 33 -6.35 -1.88 -10.07
C GLU A 33 -6.93 -0.57 -9.52
N MET A 34 -6.97 -0.42 -8.19
CA MET A 34 -7.53 0.75 -7.51
C MET A 34 -6.78 2.03 -7.85
N MET A 35 -5.45 1.94 -8.03
CA MET A 35 -4.61 3.10 -8.27
C MET A 35 -4.41 3.39 -9.76
N GLN A 36 -4.96 2.59 -10.67
CA GLN A 36 -4.69 2.70 -12.10
C GLN A 36 -5.02 4.10 -12.67
N ALA A 37 -6.13 4.71 -12.25
CA ALA A 37 -6.51 6.07 -12.65
C ALA A 37 -5.61 7.17 -12.05
N HIS A 38 -4.69 6.79 -11.16
CA HIS A 38 -3.77 7.67 -10.44
C HIS A 38 -2.31 7.31 -10.69
N LYS A 39 -2.03 6.59 -11.78
CA LYS A 39 -0.69 6.09 -12.14
C LYS A 39 0.42 7.15 -12.14
N ASP A 40 0.09 8.38 -12.51
CA ASP A 40 1.02 9.52 -12.57
C ASP A 40 1.08 10.36 -11.29
N LYS A 41 0.23 10.05 -10.29
CA LYS A 41 0.24 10.71 -8.98
C LYS A 41 1.31 10.10 -8.08
N LYS A 42 1.68 10.85 -7.04
CA LYS A 42 2.54 10.32 -5.98
C LYS A 42 1.74 9.34 -5.13
N ILE A 43 2.23 8.12 -5.00
CA ILE A 43 1.64 7.07 -4.16
C ILE A 43 2.59 6.82 -3.01
N VAL A 44 2.09 6.98 -1.78
CA VAL A 44 2.81 6.64 -0.56
C VAL A 44 2.06 5.51 0.14
N MET A 45 2.79 4.45 0.47
CA MET A 45 2.25 3.28 1.16
C MET A 45 2.88 3.15 2.54
N TYR A 46 2.18 2.49 3.45
CA TYR A 46 2.72 2.13 4.75
C TYR A 46 2.13 0.80 5.20
N CYS A 47 2.86 0.14 6.08
CA CYS A 47 2.41 -1.05 6.79
C CYS A 47 3.01 -1.03 8.20
N THR A 48 2.80 -2.09 8.98
CA THR A 48 3.26 -2.12 10.39
C THR A 48 4.76 -1.92 10.53
N GLY A 49 5.57 -2.71 9.80
CA GLY A 49 7.04 -2.75 9.93
C GLY A 49 7.79 -2.73 8.59
N GLY A 50 7.26 -2.03 7.58
CA GLY A 50 7.93 -1.84 6.27
C GLY A 50 7.84 -3.00 5.26
N ILE A 51 7.99 -4.27 5.68
CA ILE A 51 8.21 -5.41 4.75
C ILE A 51 7.12 -5.64 3.68
N ARG A 52 5.84 -5.39 4.01
CA ARG A 52 4.74 -5.48 3.03
C ARG A 52 4.86 -4.39 1.97
N CYS A 53 5.26 -3.19 2.39
CA CYS A 53 5.40 -2.04 1.51
C CYS A 53 6.62 -2.13 0.61
N GLU A 54 7.70 -2.79 1.03
CA GLU A 54 8.84 -3.09 0.16
C GLU A 54 8.39 -3.92 -1.06
N LYS A 55 7.71 -5.03 -0.79
CA LYS A 55 7.17 -5.91 -1.83
C LYS A 55 6.10 -5.22 -2.68
N ALA A 56 5.17 -4.49 -2.06
CA ALA A 56 4.13 -3.75 -2.78
C ALA A 56 4.71 -2.65 -3.66
N SER A 57 5.74 -1.94 -3.20
CA SER A 57 6.41 -0.88 -3.98
C SER A 57 7.07 -1.45 -5.23
N ALA A 58 7.78 -2.58 -5.10
CA ALA A 58 8.35 -3.28 -6.24
C ALA A 58 7.26 -3.74 -7.22
N TRP A 59 6.16 -4.30 -6.71
CA TRP A 59 5.02 -4.74 -7.53
C TRP A 59 4.35 -3.59 -8.30
N MET A 60 4.07 -2.47 -7.63
CA MET A 60 3.50 -1.28 -8.26
C MET A 60 4.44 -0.73 -9.34
N LYS A 61 5.74 -0.64 -9.06
CA LYS A 61 6.74 -0.21 -10.05
C LYS A 61 6.78 -1.14 -11.28
N HIS A 62 6.73 -2.45 -11.06
CA HIS A 62 6.66 -3.44 -12.14
C HIS A 62 5.42 -3.24 -13.04
N ASN A 63 4.30 -2.82 -12.47
CA ASN A 63 3.06 -2.51 -13.20
C ASN A 63 3.04 -1.07 -13.80
N GLY A 64 4.19 -0.39 -13.80
CA GLY A 64 4.40 0.88 -14.49
C GLY A 64 4.09 2.12 -13.66
N PHE A 65 3.90 2.00 -12.35
CA PHE A 65 3.78 3.16 -11.47
C PHE A 65 5.18 3.72 -11.16
N SER A 66 5.49 4.92 -11.65
CA SER A 66 6.83 5.51 -11.53
C SER A 66 7.05 6.26 -10.21
N LYS A 67 5.97 6.72 -9.57
CA LYS A 67 5.99 7.61 -8.40
C LYS A 67 5.47 6.90 -7.15
N VAL A 68 6.21 5.86 -6.72
CA VAL A 68 5.83 5.00 -5.58
C VAL A 68 6.90 5.08 -4.49
N TRP A 69 6.45 5.41 -3.28
CA TRP A 69 7.26 5.44 -2.05
C TRP A 69 6.53 4.70 -0.93
N HIS A 70 7.27 4.40 0.14
CA HIS A 70 6.69 3.94 1.38
C HIS A 70 7.39 4.55 2.59
N ILE A 71 6.74 4.49 3.75
CA ILE A 71 7.33 4.91 5.03
C ILE A 71 8.35 3.85 5.45
N GLU A 72 9.61 4.25 5.57
CA GLU A 72 10.69 3.42 6.10
C GLU A 72 10.37 3.02 7.55
N GLY A 73 10.59 1.76 7.91
CA GLY A 73 10.23 1.24 9.24
C GLY A 73 8.73 1.00 9.49
N GLY A 74 7.85 1.52 8.63
CA GLY A 74 6.40 1.36 8.78
C GLY A 74 5.78 2.41 9.70
N ILE A 75 4.82 2.02 10.54
CA ILE A 75 4.14 2.96 11.47
C ILE A 75 4.68 2.89 12.90
N ILE A 76 5.57 1.94 13.18
CA ILE A 76 6.08 1.65 14.53
C ILE A 76 7.48 2.19 14.78
N GLU A 77 8.08 2.83 13.79
CA GLU A 77 9.43 3.41 13.79
C GLU A 77 9.33 4.88 13.39
#